data_AF-A0A2D4KKQ8-F1
#
_entry.id   AF-A0A2D4KKQ8-F1
#
_cell.length_a   1.000
_cell.length_b   1.000
_cell.length_c   1.000
_cell.angle_alpha   90.00
_cell.angle_beta   90.00
_cell.angle_gamma   90.00
#
_symmetry.space_group_name_H-M   'P 1'
#
loop_
_entity.id
_entity.type
_entity.pdbx_description
1 polymer ?
#
loop_
_entity_poly.entity_id
_entity_poly.type
_entity_poly.pdbx_seq_one_letter_code
_entity_poly.pdbx_strand_id
1 'polypeptide(L)'
;MPDKWRNRGVYKLQYAHPLCENGIAALTCVPLGDLIVINAMLKIDIDIKSVKRLQLLPATFICFEDSGNVAGVYKDLQKLSCLFKDRLVYPLLAAARQALNLPDVFGLVVLPLELKLRIFRLLDFRSLISLSAVCHDLYAASNDQLLWRFIYLRDFRDPVARSRDTDWKELYK
;
A
#
# COMPACT_ATOMS: atom_id res chain seq x y z
N MET A 1 -6.81 26.49 -4.04
CA MET A 1 -6.57 25.96 -2.67
C MET A 1 -7.80 26.24 -1.82
N PRO A 2 -8.22 25.32 -0.92
CA PRO A 2 -9.41 25.53 -0.07
C PRO A 2 -9.27 26.72 0.88
N ASP A 3 -10.39 27.24 1.36
CA ASP A 3 -10.37 28.29 2.38
C ASP A 3 -9.69 27.82 3.67
N LYS A 4 -8.92 28.71 4.30
CA LYS A 4 -8.16 28.43 5.54
C LYS A 4 -7.19 27.25 5.45
N TRP A 5 -6.80 26.83 4.23
CA TRP A 5 -5.83 25.74 4.03
C TRP A 5 -4.48 26.01 4.68
N ARG A 6 -4.09 27.28 4.81
CA ARG A 6 -2.94 27.75 5.59
C ARG A 6 -3.47 28.64 6.71
N ASN A 7 -3.24 28.23 7.96
CA ASN A 7 -3.70 28.99 9.11
C ASN A 7 -2.77 28.78 10.31
N ARG A 8 -2.36 29.86 10.98
CA ARG A 8 -1.50 29.85 12.19
C ARG A 8 -0.25 28.95 12.06
N GLY A 9 0.42 28.99 10.91
CA GLY A 9 1.65 28.22 10.65
C GLY A 9 1.44 26.72 10.38
N VAL A 10 0.20 26.25 10.34
CA VAL A 10 -0.17 24.86 10.01
C VAL A 10 -0.96 24.84 8.70
N TYR A 11 -0.81 23.76 7.94
CA TYR A 11 -1.59 23.53 6.72
C TYR A 11 -2.63 22.43 6.98
N LYS A 12 -3.88 22.68 6.58
CA LYS A 12 -4.99 21.75 6.79
C LYS A 12 -5.78 21.58 5.50
N LEU A 13 -6.00 20.33 5.11
CA LEU A 13 -6.73 19.98 3.90
C LEU A 13 -7.70 18.86 4.25
N GLN A 14 -8.94 18.95 3.77
CA GLN A 14 -9.97 17.93 3.97
C GLN A 14 -10.48 17.47 2.60
N TYR A 15 -10.70 16.17 2.47
CA TYR A 15 -11.04 15.51 1.22
C TYR A 15 -12.11 14.44 1.46
N ALA A 16 -13.08 14.38 0.55
CA ALA A 16 -13.94 13.22 0.36
C ALA A 16 -13.46 12.47 -0.89
N HIS A 17 -13.48 11.14 -0.86
CA HIS A 17 -13.06 10.32 -1.99
C HIS A 17 -14.27 9.57 -2.56
N PRO A 18 -14.49 9.53 -3.90
CA PRO A 18 -15.65 8.85 -4.49
C PRO A 18 -15.77 7.37 -4.13
N LEU A 19 -14.63 6.71 -3.89
CA LEU A 19 -14.58 5.30 -3.46
C LEU A 19 -14.77 5.11 -1.94
N CYS A 20 -14.96 6.17 -1.17
CA CYS A 20 -15.10 6.14 0.29
C CYS A 20 -16.22 7.10 0.72
N GLU A 21 -17.45 6.78 0.31
CA GLU A 21 -18.65 7.64 0.38
C GLU A 21 -18.73 8.51 1.65
N ASN A 22 -18.79 7.87 2.82
CA ASN A 22 -18.97 8.56 4.11
C ASN A 22 -17.65 8.89 4.82
N GLY A 23 -16.51 8.54 4.22
CA GLY A 23 -15.19 8.73 4.80
C GLY A 23 -14.59 10.08 4.42
N ILE A 24 -14.25 10.90 5.41
CA ILE A 24 -13.55 12.18 5.21
C ILE A 24 -12.08 12.00 5.62
N ALA A 25 -11.17 12.19 4.68
CA ALA A 25 -9.74 12.25 4.94
C ALA A 25 -9.32 13.68 5.28
N ALA A 26 -8.54 13.86 6.34
CA ALA A 26 -7.97 15.14 6.74
C ALA A 26 -6.45 15.05 6.83
N LEU A 27 -5.75 15.94 6.12
CA LEU A 27 -4.30 16.10 6.19
C LEU A 27 -3.97 17.34 7.02
N THR A 28 -3.14 17.16 8.03
CA THR A 28 -2.58 18.27 8.82
C THR A 28 -1.06 18.27 8.66
N CYS A 29 -0.52 19.28 7.98
CA CYS A 29 0.91 19.45 7.76
C CYS A 29 1.46 20.48 8.74
N VAL A 30 2.43 20.08 9.53
CA VAL A 30 3.07 20.90 10.57
C VAL A 30 4.55 21.04 10.24
N PRO A 31 5.06 22.27 10.03
CA PRO A 31 6.49 22.54 9.94
C PRO A 31 7.17 22.21 11.28
N LEU A 32 8.26 21.44 11.24
CA LEU A 32 9.05 21.05 12.40
C LEU A 32 10.53 21.14 12.04
N GLY A 33 11.16 22.26 12.36
CA GLY A 33 12.51 22.60 11.87
C GLY A 33 12.51 22.65 10.33
N ASP A 34 13.45 21.94 9.73
CA ASP A 34 13.56 21.86 8.26
C ASP A 34 12.60 20.83 7.65
N LEU A 35 11.82 20.11 8.45
CA LEU A 35 10.89 19.09 7.98
C LEU A 35 9.45 19.61 7.95
N ILE A 36 8.64 19.01 7.08
CA ILE A 36 7.18 19.08 7.16
C ILE A 36 6.66 17.71 7.56
N VAL A 37 5.95 17.67 8.68
CA VAL A 37 5.28 16.48 9.18
C VAL A 37 3.83 16.49 8.73
N ILE A 38 3.42 15.50 7.95
CA ILE A 38 2.07 15.34 7.43
C ILE A 38 1.38 14.25 8.23
N ASN A 39 0.31 14.61 8.94
CA ASN A 39 -0.54 13.69 9.67
C ASN A 39 -1.83 13.46 8.88
N ALA A 40 -2.08 12.22 8.49
CA ALA A 40 -3.29 11.79 7.81
C ALA A 40 -4.26 11.18 8.81
N MET A 41 -5.44 11.79 8.89
CA MET A 41 -6.54 11.37 9.74
C MET A 41 -7.72 10.95 8.87
N LEU A 42 -8.48 9.99 9.35
CA LEU A 42 -9.73 9.53 8.76
C LEU A 42 -10.85 9.79 9.74
N LYS A 43 -11.87 10.51 9.29
CA LYS A 43 -13.11 10.76 10.02
C LYS A 43 -14.23 9.97 9.37
N ILE A 44 -14.86 9.09 10.14
CA ILE A 44 -16.08 8.36 9.74
C ILE A 44 -17.10 8.61 10.85
N ASP A 45 -18.24 9.18 10.48
CA ASP A 45 -19.27 9.66 11.41
C ASP A 45 -18.69 10.59 12.50
N ILE A 46 -18.61 10.10 13.74
CA ILE A 46 -18.12 10.82 14.93
C ILE A 46 -16.67 10.41 15.24
N ASP A 47 -16.21 9.26 14.75
CA ASP A 47 -14.91 8.70 15.07
C ASP A 47 -13.81 9.32 14.19
N ILE A 48 -12.70 9.70 14.83
CA ILE A 48 -11.53 10.30 14.16
C ILE A 48 -10.33 9.45 14.51
N LYS A 49 -9.77 8.79 13.49
CA LYS A 49 -8.60 7.93 13.63
C LYS A 49 -7.39 8.55 12.95
N SER A 50 -6.27 8.57 13.65
CA SER A 50 -4.96 8.82 13.03
C SER A 50 -4.55 7.57 12.26
N VAL A 51 -4.35 7.70 10.95
CA VAL A 51 -4.03 6.56 10.08
C VAL A 51 -2.54 6.49 9.81
N LYS A 52 -1.94 7.62 9.43
CA LYS A 52 -0.53 7.63 9.03
C LYS A 52 0.13 8.97 9.29
N ARG A 53 1.44 8.91 9.54
CA ARG A 53 2.33 10.07 9.63
C ARG A 53 3.45 9.91 8.62
N LEU A 54 3.73 10.98 7.88
CA LEU A 54 4.82 11.07 6.93
C LEU A 54 5.67 12.31 7.25
N GLN A 55 6.98 12.21 7.11
CA GLN A 55 7.89 13.35 7.24
C GLN A 55 8.55 13.59 5.89
N LEU A 56 8.59 14.85 5.46
CA LEU A 56 9.21 15.27 4.22
C LEU A 56 10.22 16.37 4.51
N LEU A 57 11.37 16.31 3.86
CA LEU A 57 12.35 17.40 3.82
C LEU A 57 12.10 18.23 2.55
N PRO A 58 11.53 19.45 2.64
CA PRO A 58 11.19 20.26 1.48
C PRO A 58 12.38 20.55 0.58
N ALA A 59 13.59 20.76 1.13
CA ALA A 59 14.82 21.00 0.37
C ALA A 59 15.18 19.85 -0.61
N THR A 60 14.64 18.65 -0.40
CA THR A 60 14.79 17.50 -1.30
C THR A 60 13.99 17.67 -2.59
N PHE A 61 12.87 18.38 -2.54
CA PHE A 61 11.90 18.45 -3.64
C PHE A 61 11.62 19.87 -4.14
N ILE A 62 12.08 20.87 -3.40
CA ILE A 62 11.88 22.28 -3.68
C ILE A 62 13.24 22.97 -3.78
N CYS A 63 13.44 23.72 -4.85
CA CYS A 63 14.52 24.70 -4.99
C CYS A 63 14.01 26.04 -4.46
N PHE A 64 14.67 26.55 -3.41
CA PHE A 64 14.30 27.82 -2.78
C PHE A 64 14.92 29.05 -3.47
N GLU A 65 15.71 28.84 -4.52
CA GLU A 65 16.25 29.92 -5.33
C GLU A 65 15.15 30.49 -6.25
N ASP A 66 15.03 31.81 -6.27
CA ASP A 66 13.99 32.56 -7.00
C ASP A 66 14.10 32.33 -8.50
N SER A 67 13.43 31.28 -8.99
CA SER A 67 13.07 31.17 -10.38
C SER A 67 11.63 31.65 -10.53
N GLY A 68 11.41 32.76 -11.23
CA GLY A 68 10.06 33.21 -11.64
C GLY A 68 9.31 32.21 -12.53
N ASN A 69 9.84 30.99 -12.70
CA ASN A 69 9.31 29.88 -13.47
C ASN A 69 9.02 28.68 -12.54
N VAL A 70 7.76 28.24 -12.54
CA VAL A 70 7.28 27.07 -11.76
C VAL A 70 8.08 25.81 -12.05
N ALA A 71 8.60 25.64 -13.27
CA ALA A 71 9.41 24.48 -13.65
C ALA A 71 10.76 24.40 -12.89
N GLY A 72 11.29 25.53 -12.43
CA GLY A 72 12.55 25.59 -11.68
C GLY A 72 12.39 25.35 -10.17
N VAL A 73 11.16 25.49 -9.65
CA VAL A 73 10.87 25.39 -8.22
C VAL A 73 10.84 23.94 -7.74
N TYR A 74 10.36 23.00 -8.57
CA TYR A 74 10.18 21.60 -8.17
C TYR A 74 11.23 20.69 -8.81
N LYS A 75 11.83 19.83 -7.99
CA LYS A 75 12.74 18.77 -8.44
C LYS A 75 12.26 17.40 -7.95
N ASP A 76 12.66 16.35 -8.68
CA ASP A 76 12.36 14.95 -8.34
C ASP A 76 10.85 14.67 -8.09
N LEU A 77 9.96 15.32 -8.85
CA LEU A 77 8.50 15.19 -8.67
C LEU A 77 8.01 13.74 -8.75
N GLN A 78 8.61 12.90 -9.60
CA GLN A 78 8.26 11.48 -9.67
C GLN A 78 8.58 10.78 -8.35
N LYS A 79 9.75 11.03 -7.78
CA LYS A 79 10.18 10.46 -6.49
C LYS A 79 9.26 10.92 -5.36
N LEU A 80 8.91 12.21 -5.32
CA LEU A 80 7.95 12.74 -4.37
C LEU A 80 6.57 12.08 -4.54
N SER A 81 6.10 11.95 -5.78
CA SER A 81 4.79 11.35 -6.10
C SER A 81 4.72 9.90 -5.63
N CYS A 82 5.72 9.08 -5.96
CA CYS A 82 5.81 7.69 -5.51
C CYS A 82 5.86 7.61 -3.98
N LEU A 83 6.78 8.35 -3.36
CA LEU A 83 6.93 8.33 -1.89
C LEU A 83 5.63 8.75 -1.18
N PHE A 84 4.99 9.83 -1.63
CA PHE A 84 3.76 10.32 -1.02
C PHE A 84 2.59 9.36 -1.23
N LYS A 85 2.45 8.81 -2.43
CA LYS A 85 1.40 7.83 -2.74
C LYS A 85 1.57 6.54 -1.94
N ASP A 86 2.77 5.98 -1.94
CA ASP A 86 3.06 4.69 -1.31
C ASP A 86 3.02 4.76 0.21
N ARG A 87 3.51 5.86 0.79
CA ARG A 87 3.63 5.99 2.25
C ARG A 87 2.42 6.62 2.91
N LEU A 88 1.59 7.37 2.19
CA LEU A 88 0.47 8.10 2.78
C LEU A 88 -0.86 7.85 2.05
N VAL A 89 -0.93 8.05 0.73
CA VAL A 89 -2.23 8.00 0.01
C VAL A 89 -2.83 6.59 -0.01
N TYR A 90 -2.07 5.60 -0.48
CA TYR A 90 -2.58 4.22 -0.57
C TYR A 90 -2.89 3.60 0.80
N PRO A 91 -2.04 3.77 1.84
CA PRO A 91 -2.41 3.33 3.19
C PRO A 91 -3.67 4.02 3.74
N LEU A 92 -3.84 5.31 3.48
CA LEU A 92 -5.03 6.05 3.92
C LEU A 92 -6.29 5.55 3.22
N LEU A 93 -6.22 5.32 1.91
CA LEU A 93 -7.35 4.81 1.13
C LEU A 93 -7.71 3.38 1.52
N ALA A 94 -6.71 2.51 1.76
CA ALA A 94 -6.94 1.16 2.26
C ALA A 94 -7.60 1.17 3.65
N ALA A 95 -7.08 1.99 4.58
CA ALA A 95 -7.66 2.12 5.91
C ALA A 95 -9.10 2.68 5.87
N ALA A 96 -9.38 3.63 4.98
CA ALA A 96 -10.72 4.18 4.78
C ALA A 96 -11.71 3.11 4.33
N ARG A 97 -11.31 2.28 3.37
CA ARG A 97 -12.18 1.20 2.86
C ARG A 97 -12.40 0.10 3.89
N GLN A 98 -11.34 -0.30 4.59
CA GLN A 98 -11.45 -1.28 5.69
C GLN A 98 -12.39 -0.79 6.80
N ALA A 99 -12.27 0.47 7.20
CA ALA A 99 -13.13 1.05 8.24
C ALA A 99 -14.60 1.17 7.80
N LEU A 100 -14.86 1.28 6.49
CA LEU A 100 -16.19 1.27 5.89
C LEU A 100 -16.69 -0.13 5.49
N ASN A 101 -15.95 -1.19 5.81
CA ASN A 101 -16.20 -2.58 5.38
C ASN A 101 -16.37 -2.73 3.85
N LEU A 102 -15.62 -1.93 3.08
CA LEU A 102 -15.59 -1.98 1.62
C LEU A 102 -14.43 -2.88 1.15
N PRO A 103 -14.59 -3.61 0.03
CA PRO A 103 -13.52 -4.47 -0.50
C PRO A 103 -12.32 -3.65 -0.95
N ASP A 104 -11.11 -4.18 -0.85
CA ASP A 104 -9.91 -3.47 -1.32
C ASP A 104 -9.98 -3.14 -2.83
N VAL A 105 -9.38 -2.02 -3.25
CA VAL A 105 -9.39 -1.56 -4.66
C VAL A 105 -8.08 -1.81 -5.37
N PHE A 106 -6.97 -1.93 -4.63
CA PHE A 106 -5.64 -2.09 -5.17
C PHE A 106 -4.80 -3.01 -4.29
N GLY A 107 -3.71 -3.52 -4.86
CA GLY A 107 -2.79 -4.42 -4.19
C GLY A 107 -3.01 -5.89 -4.53
N LEU A 108 -2.16 -6.73 -3.94
CA LEU A 108 -2.06 -8.14 -4.27
C LEU A 108 -3.37 -8.92 -4.01
N VAL A 109 -4.12 -8.53 -2.97
CA VAL A 109 -5.36 -9.21 -2.55
C VAL A 109 -6.49 -9.02 -3.56
N VAL A 110 -6.48 -7.95 -4.35
CA VAL A 110 -7.56 -7.64 -5.33
C VAL A 110 -7.34 -8.37 -6.66
N LEU A 111 -6.13 -8.91 -6.90
CA LEU A 111 -5.84 -9.59 -8.15
C LEU A 111 -6.66 -10.87 -8.33
N PRO A 112 -7.06 -11.21 -9.57
CA PRO A 112 -7.58 -12.53 -9.90
C PRO A 112 -6.65 -13.65 -9.42
N LEU A 113 -7.21 -14.80 -9.09
CA LEU A 113 -6.46 -15.93 -8.53
C LEU A 113 -5.31 -16.35 -9.46
N GLU A 114 -5.52 -16.34 -10.77
CA GLU A 114 -4.53 -16.71 -11.77
C GLU A 114 -3.28 -15.82 -11.70
N LEU A 115 -3.47 -14.52 -11.51
CA LEU A 115 -2.37 -13.57 -11.37
C LEU A 115 -1.66 -13.74 -10.03
N LYS A 116 -2.40 -13.97 -8.94
CA LYS A 116 -1.82 -14.29 -7.62
C LYS A 116 -0.93 -15.52 -7.70
N LEU A 117 -1.43 -16.62 -8.27
CA LEU A 117 -0.68 -17.86 -8.41
C LEU A 117 0.56 -17.69 -9.29
N ARG A 118 0.49 -16.90 -10.37
CA ARG A 118 1.67 -16.57 -11.17
C ARG A 118 2.74 -15.83 -10.37
N ILE A 119 2.36 -14.89 -9.52
CA ILE A 119 3.28 -14.19 -8.62
C ILE A 119 3.83 -15.14 -7.56
N PHE A 120 2.98 -15.97 -6.95
CA PHE A 120 3.39 -16.88 -5.87
C PHE A 120 4.40 -17.94 -6.35
N ARG A 121 4.30 -18.38 -7.61
CA ARG A 121 5.28 -19.28 -8.25
C ARG A 121 6.68 -18.71 -8.34
N LEU A 122 6.86 -17.39 -8.23
CA LEU A 122 8.16 -16.73 -8.23
C LEU A 122 8.80 -16.68 -6.83
N LEU A 123 8.02 -16.95 -5.78
CA LEU A 123 8.51 -16.92 -4.40
C LEU A 123 9.22 -18.23 -4.04
N ASP A 124 10.18 -18.13 -3.12
CA ASP A 124 10.77 -19.28 -2.45
C ASP A 124 9.81 -19.80 -1.36
N PHE A 125 10.06 -21.01 -0.90
CA PHE A 125 9.24 -21.68 0.12
C PHE A 125 9.01 -20.81 1.36
N ARG A 126 10.06 -20.16 1.88
CA ARG A 126 9.97 -19.37 3.11
C ARG A 126 9.10 -18.14 2.92
N SER A 127 9.31 -17.41 1.81
CA SER A 127 8.50 -16.22 1.50
C SER A 127 7.04 -16.58 1.26
N LEU A 128 6.75 -17.73 0.66
CA LEU A 128 5.37 -18.18 0.47
C LEU A 128 4.66 -18.47 1.81
N ILE A 129 5.36 -19.10 2.77
CA ILE A 129 4.81 -19.31 4.11
C ILE A 129 4.58 -17.98 4.82
N SER A 130 5.56 -17.07 4.78
CA SER A 130 5.39 -15.73 5.37
C SER A 130 4.21 -14.98 4.76
N LEU A 131 4.02 -15.09 3.44
CA LEU A 131 2.88 -14.49 2.74
C LEU A 131 1.54 -15.10 3.20
N SER A 132 1.48 -16.42 3.39
CA SER A 132 0.26 -17.11 3.85
C SER A 132 -0.19 -16.67 5.25
N ALA A 133 0.74 -16.19 6.09
CA ALA A 133 0.44 -15.72 7.43
C ALA A 133 -0.10 -14.28 7.49
N VAL A 134 -0.13 -13.55 6.37
CA VAL A 134 -0.53 -12.12 6.36
C VAL A 134 -2.04 -11.95 6.49
N CYS A 135 -2.83 -12.71 5.73
CA CYS A 135 -4.30 -12.66 5.79
C CYS A 135 -4.97 -13.93 5.24
N HIS A 136 -6.26 -14.08 5.50
CA HIS A 136 -7.04 -15.25 5.11
C HIS A 136 -7.09 -15.48 3.58
N ASP A 137 -7.19 -14.41 2.78
CA ASP A 137 -7.25 -14.53 1.32
C ASP A 137 -5.93 -15.02 0.71
N LEU A 138 -4.81 -14.51 1.23
CA LEU A 138 -3.49 -14.94 0.81
C LEU A 138 -3.20 -16.35 1.31
N TYR A 139 -3.66 -16.69 2.52
CA TYR A 139 -3.62 -18.06 3.02
C TYR A 139 -4.35 -19.02 2.08
N ALA A 140 -5.61 -18.73 1.72
CA ALA A 140 -6.41 -19.54 0.82
C ALA A 140 -5.73 -19.71 -0.55
N ALA A 141 -5.28 -18.61 -1.16
CA ALA A 141 -4.58 -18.66 -2.45
C ALA A 141 -3.24 -19.40 -2.39
N SER A 142 -2.51 -19.31 -1.28
CA SER A 142 -1.24 -20.01 -1.09
C SER A 142 -1.39 -21.52 -0.89
N ASN A 143 -2.57 -22.01 -0.54
CA ASN A 143 -2.85 -23.44 -0.36
C ASN A 143 -3.28 -24.16 -1.65
N ASP A 144 -3.19 -23.50 -2.80
CA ASP A 144 -3.51 -24.10 -4.09
C ASP A 144 -2.58 -25.28 -4.43
N GLN A 145 -3.16 -26.43 -4.77
CA GLN A 145 -2.40 -27.66 -5.02
C GLN A 145 -1.54 -27.57 -6.29
N LEU A 146 -1.97 -26.83 -7.32
CA LEU A 146 -1.19 -26.65 -8.54
C LEU A 146 0.03 -25.75 -8.31
N LEU A 147 -0.09 -24.78 -7.41
CA LEU A 147 1.04 -23.98 -6.93
C LEU A 147 2.08 -24.85 -6.23
N TRP A 148 1.68 -25.65 -5.23
CA TRP A 148 2.60 -26.52 -4.50
C TRP A 148 3.27 -27.55 -5.40
N ARG A 149 2.53 -28.13 -6.34
CA ARG A 149 3.09 -29.01 -7.38
C ARG A 149 4.18 -28.30 -8.19
N PHE A 150 3.93 -27.07 -8.64
CA PHE A 150 4.90 -26.31 -9.43
C PHE A 150 6.17 -26.02 -8.63
N ILE A 151 6.03 -25.56 -7.39
CA ILE A 151 7.16 -25.20 -6.53
C ILE A 151 7.99 -26.46 -6.22
N TYR A 152 7.35 -27.57 -5.89
CA TYR A 152 8.03 -28.85 -5.64
C TYR A 152 8.90 -29.27 -6.82
N LEU A 153 8.34 -29.28 -8.02
CA LEU A 153 9.08 -29.66 -9.24
C LEU A 153 10.22 -28.68 -9.56
N ARG A 154 10.01 -27.38 -9.30
CA ARG A 154 11.04 -26.35 -9.49
C ARG A 154 12.23 -26.57 -8.55
N ASP A 155 11.96 -26.83 -7.27
CA ASP A 155 12.99 -26.87 -6.23
C ASP A 155 13.73 -28.22 -6.22
N PHE A 156 13.00 -29.34 -6.36
CA PHE A 156 13.57 -30.70 -6.26
C PHE A 156 13.88 -31.36 -7.60
N ARG A 157 13.38 -30.82 -8.73
CA ARG A 157 13.56 -31.38 -10.09
C ARG A 157 13.21 -32.87 -10.21
N ASP A 158 12.19 -33.30 -9.48
CA ASP A 158 11.74 -34.70 -9.42
C ASP A 158 11.16 -35.15 -10.80
N PRO A 159 11.74 -36.16 -11.47
CA PRO A 159 11.24 -36.67 -12.74
C PRO A 159 10.05 -37.64 -12.58
N VAL A 160 9.66 -38.01 -11.35
CA VAL A 160 8.65 -39.05 -11.12
C VAL A 160 7.23 -38.51 -11.27
N ALA A 161 6.44 -39.13 -12.15
CA ALA A 161 5.02 -38.83 -12.31
C ALA A 161 4.23 -39.35 -11.10
N ARG A 162 3.99 -38.46 -10.12
CA ARG A 162 3.16 -38.77 -8.94
C ARG A 162 1.67 -38.67 -9.27
N SER A 163 0.84 -39.36 -8.48
CA SER A 163 -0.62 -39.32 -8.58
C SER A 163 -1.15 -37.88 -8.47
N ARG A 164 -2.28 -37.58 -9.12
CA ARG A 164 -2.94 -36.27 -9.03
C ARG A 164 -3.40 -35.94 -7.61
N ASP A 165 -3.66 -36.96 -6.78
CA ASP A 165 -4.14 -36.81 -5.41
C ASP A 165 -3.01 -36.60 -4.38
N THR A 166 -1.78 -36.44 -4.86
CA THR A 166 -0.63 -36.18 -3.98
C THR A 166 -0.79 -34.81 -3.33
N ASP A 167 -0.72 -34.74 -2.00
CA ASP A 167 -0.60 -33.47 -1.30
C ASP A 167 0.84 -32.96 -1.43
N TRP A 168 1.04 -32.06 -2.39
CA TRP A 168 2.37 -31.54 -2.72
C TRP A 168 2.95 -30.68 -1.60
N LYS A 169 2.10 -30.13 -0.73
CA LYS A 169 2.53 -29.28 0.39
C LYS A 169 3.14 -30.10 1.52
N GLU A 170 2.58 -31.28 1.81
CA GLU A 170 3.10 -32.18 2.86
C GLU A 170 4.51 -32.68 2.54
N LEU A 171 4.89 -32.78 1.26
CA LEU A 171 6.23 -33.19 0.83
C LEU A 171 7.35 -32.20 1.18
N TYR A 172 6.99 -30.99 1.61
CA TYR A 172 7.93 -29.96 2.07
C TYR A 172 8.15 -29.98 3.59
N LYS A 173 7.40 -30.77 4.35
CA LYS A 173 7.64 -30.97 5.79
C LYS A 173 8.84 -31.87 6.01
#